data_AF-A0A3M1V3U7-F1
#
_entry.id   AF-A0A3M1V3U7-F1
#
_cell.length_a   1.000
_cell.length_b   1.000
_cell.length_c   1.000
_cell.angle_alpha   90.00
_cell.angle_beta   90.00
_cell.angle_gamma   90.00
#
_symmetry.space_group_name_H-M   'P 1'
#
loop_
_entity.id
_entity.type
_entity.pdbx_description
1 polymer ?
#
loop_
_entity_poly.entity_id
_entity_poly.type
_entity_poly.pdbx_seq_one_letter_code
_entity_poly.pdbx_strand_id
1 'polypeptide(L)'
;MDEAAVHCFSQRILNPFRGAMHCIRIRWGEAVTVDGRAWTLYVEGECIYQDPDDELSSDICVPDIKYGEWSRERGFQRAPVRLPTFEKTISAIGERLLKCVQERADSLPFPAADFHELWLMHGDRDLPLALLASHCDHQAREAPPLLRWTPGEAAMAHDLLLRDLHDQVASLAGNPVRTAWFDRRRHPLPEGDLNTDLIEAADDSLCALRSWQSPATLLLPLERETRLETERLAARHALRLVELLPLYPEVLQQELVTAALVEARMRQSAIDRPSPAEETLSPFYLEE
;
A
#
# COMPACT_ATOMS: atom_id res chain seq x y z
N MET A 1 -1.07 30.74 -17.04
CA MET A 1 -1.13 30.28 -15.63
C MET A 1 -1.76 28.92 -15.69
N ASP A 2 -0.93 27.91 -15.93
CA ASP A 2 -1.39 26.59 -16.34
C ASP A 2 -2.03 25.90 -15.12
N GLU A 3 -3.30 25.54 -15.25
CA GLU A 3 -4.04 24.81 -14.23
C GLU A 3 -3.46 23.40 -14.17
N ALA A 4 -2.32 23.25 -13.48
CA ALA A 4 -1.60 21.97 -13.47
C ALA A 4 -2.57 20.85 -13.07
N ALA A 5 -2.78 19.91 -14.01
CA ALA A 5 -3.79 18.87 -13.89
C ALA A 5 -3.57 18.09 -12.59
N VAL A 6 -4.62 18.00 -11.76
CA VAL A 6 -4.61 17.15 -10.58
C VAL A 6 -4.82 15.72 -11.06
N HIS A 7 -3.88 14.82 -10.73
CA HIS A 7 -3.95 13.42 -11.13
C HIS A 7 -4.19 12.54 -9.90
N CYS A 8 -5.24 11.71 -9.95
CA CYS A 8 -5.60 10.77 -8.89
C CYS A 8 -5.44 9.35 -9.41
N PHE A 9 -4.63 8.54 -8.73
CA PHE A 9 -4.34 7.17 -9.14
C PHE A 9 -4.00 6.30 -7.94
N SER A 10 -3.93 4.99 -8.15
CA SER A 10 -3.39 4.04 -7.18
C SER A 10 -2.23 3.24 -7.77
N GLN A 11 -1.36 2.77 -6.89
CA GLN A 11 -0.28 1.83 -7.21
C GLN A 11 -0.16 0.77 -6.12
N ARG A 12 0.20 -0.45 -6.50
CA ARG A 12 0.31 -1.56 -5.54
C ARG A 12 1.58 -1.46 -4.71
N ILE A 13 1.48 -1.87 -3.45
CA ILE A 13 2.60 -2.05 -2.52
C ILE A 13 2.94 -3.54 -2.55
N LEU A 14 4.11 -3.88 -3.09
CA LEU A 14 4.47 -5.24 -3.49
C LEU A 14 5.59 -5.89 -2.67
N ASN A 15 5.76 -7.19 -2.94
CA ASN A 15 6.75 -8.12 -2.40
C ASN A 15 6.80 -8.20 -0.86
N PRO A 16 5.77 -8.80 -0.22
CA PRO A 16 4.53 -9.34 -0.82
C PRO A 16 3.54 -8.23 -1.17
N PHE A 17 2.49 -8.57 -1.92
CA PHE A 17 1.36 -7.65 -2.05
C PHE A 17 0.72 -7.36 -0.68
N ARG A 18 0.73 -6.08 -0.28
CA ARG A 18 0.25 -5.60 1.04
C ARG A 18 -0.94 -4.66 0.94
N GLY A 19 -1.27 -4.24 -0.28
CA GLY A 19 -2.38 -3.35 -0.59
C GLY A 19 -2.00 -2.32 -1.63
N ALA A 20 -2.73 -1.21 -1.68
CA ALA A 20 -2.53 -0.15 -2.65
C ALA A 20 -2.30 1.19 -1.94
N MET A 21 -1.40 2.00 -2.50
CA MET A 21 -1.22 3.39 -2.15
C MET A 21 -2.02 4.24 -3.14
N HIS A 22 -2.88 5.10 -2.62
CA HIS A 22 -3.64 6.07 -3.39
C HIS A 22 -2.96 7.42 -3.34
N CYS A 23 -2.77 8.03 -4.51
CA CYS A 23 -2.03 9.27 -4.68
C CYS A 23 -2.94 10.37 -5.27
N ILE A 24 -2.80 11.59 -4.76
CA ILE A 24 -3.26 12.82 -5.40
C ILE A 24 -2.02 13.62 -5.73
N ARG A 25 -1.72 13.77 -7.02
CA ARG A 25 -0.53 14.47 -7.50
C ARG A 25 -0.92 15.78 -8.17
N ILE A 26 -0.15 16.81 -7.85
CA ILE A 26 -0.13 18.11 -8.53
C ILE A 26 1.31 18.39 -8.97
N ARG A 27 1.54 19.48 -9.70
CA ARG A 27 2.90 19.93 -9.98
C ARG A 27 3.64 20.21 -8.66
N TRP A 28 4.78 19.57 -8.45
CA TRP A 28 5.65 19.69 -7.27
C TRP A 28 5.07 19.15 -5.95
N GLY A 29 4.00 18.36 -5.98
CA GLY A 29 3.38 17.88 -4.75
C GLY A 29 2.60 16.60 -4.92
N GLU A 30 2.70 15.74 -3.91
CA GLU A 30 2.02 14.46 -3.87
C GLU A 30 1.45 14.20 -2.47
N ALA A 31 0.18 13.85 -2.41
CA ALA A 31 -0.45 13.35 -1.20
C ALA A 31 -0.73 11.86 -1.35
N VAL A 32 -0.42 11.08 -0.31
CA VAL A 32 -0.56 9.62 -0.31
C VAL A 32 -1.40 9.12 0.86
N THR A 33 -2.15 8.05 0.64
CA THR A 33 -2.84 7.28 1.68
C THR A 33 -2.81 5.79 1.36
N VAL A 34 -2.84 4.95 2.40
CA VAL A 34 -2.91 3.48 2.29
C VAL A 34 -4.15 2.89 2.98
N ASP A 35 -4.96 3.74 3.62
CA ASP A 35 -6.18 3.37 4.36
C ASP A 35 -7.40 4.23 4.00
N GLY A 36 -7.19 5.28 3.19
CA GLY A 36 -8.22 6.24 2.80
C GLY A 36 -8.63 7.24 3.88
N ARG A 37 -8.02 7.18 5.07
CA ARG A 37 -8.37 7.99 6.24
C ARG A 37 -7.27 8.97 6.60
N ALA A 38 -6.03 8.49 6.63
CA ALA A 38 -4.85 9.28 6.93
C ALA A 38 -4.08 9.57 5.63
N TRP A 39 -3.89 10.86 5.35
CA TRP A 39 -3.16 11.35 4.21
C TRP A 39 -1.85 11.99 4.67
N THR A 40 -0.75 11.66 4.00
CA THR A 40 0.52 12.37 4.16
C THR A 40 0.78 13.20 2.91
N LEU A 41 1.11 14.47 3.09
CA LEU A 41 1.35 15.42 2.02
C LEU A 41 2.85 15.69 1.90
N TYR A 42 3.37 15.59 0.69
CA TYR A 42 4.77 15.84 0.34
C TYR A 42 4.85 16.94 -0.73
N VAL A 43 5.88 17.78 -0.61
CA VAL A 43 6.30 18.75 -1.62
C VAL A 43 7.63 18.28 -2.18
N GLU A 44 7.72 18.19 -3.51
CA GLU A 44 8.92 17.74 -4.20
C GLU A 44 10.09 18.70 -3.94
N GLY A 45 11.25 18.17 -3.54
CA GLY A 45 12.40 18.98 -3.15
C GLY A 45 12.96 19.85 -4.29
N GLU A 46 12.85 19.36 -5.53
CA GLU A 46 13.31 20.03 -6.74
C GLU A 46 12.62 21.38 -7.00
N CYS A 47 11.43 21.62 -6.43
CA CYS A 47 10.72 22.88 -6.59
C CYS A 47 11.49 24.10 -6.02
N ILE A 48 12.49 23.84 -5.19
CA ILE A 48 13.31 24.83 -4.49
C ILE A 48 14.37 25.46 -5.39
N TYR A 49 14.85 24.72 -6.40
CA TYR A 49 16.03 25.08 -7.20
C TYR A 49 15.67 25.44 -8.65
N GLN A 50 14.41 25.81 -8.91
CA GLN A 50 14.00 26.34 -10.22
C GLN A 50 14.54 27.76 -10.46
N ASP A 51 15.86 27.93 -10.50
CA ASP A 51 16.50 29.11 -11.07
C ASP A 51 16.93 28.76 -12.51
N PRO A 52 16.32 29.37 -13.55
CA PRO A 52 16.64 29.05 -14.95
C PRO A 52 18.08 29.38 -15.36
N ASP A 53 18.85 30.09 -14.53
CA ASP A 53 20.24 30.48 -14.80
C ASP A 53 21.29 29.56 -14.13
N ASP A 54 20.89 28.51 -13.40
CA ASP A 54 21.83 27.64 -12.66
C ASP A 54 22.03 26.27 -13.34
N GLU A 55 22.95 26.24 -14.32
CA GLU A 55 23.39 25.03 -15.06
C GLU A 55 24.12 23.99 -14.17
N LEU A 56 24.39 24.28 -12.90
CA LEU A 56 25.08 23.39 -11.95
C LEU A 56 24.12 22.52 -11.11
N SER A 57 22.80 22.66 -11.30
CA SER A 57 21.78 22.11 -10.39
C SER A 57 21.34 20.66 -10.68
N SER A 58 21.76 20.04 -11.79
CA SER A 58 21.21 18.75 -12.25
C SER A 58 21.67 17.52 -11.45
N ASP A 59 22.69 17.63 -10.60
CA ASP A 59 23.28 16.48 -9.89
C ASP A 59 22.85 16.37 -8.41
N ILE A 60 22.07 17.34 -7.90
CA ILE A 60 21.63 17.33 -6.50
C ILE A 60 20.20 16.79 -6.42
N CYS A 61 20.07 15.51 -6.04
CA CYS A 61 18.78 14.95 -5.65
C CYS A 61 18.34 15.55 -4.31
N VAL A 62 17.27 16.35 -4.33
CA VAL A 62 16.72 16.98 -3.13
C VAL A 62 15.57 16.12 -2.62
N PRO A 63 15.63 15.62 -1.38
CA PRO A 63 14.57 14.78 -0.86
C PRO A 63 13.26 15.57 -0.72
N ASP A 64 12.15 14.87 -0.94
CA ASP A 64 10.82 15.44 -0.74
C ASP A 64 10.61 15.91 0.71
N ILE A 65 9.88 17.01 0.83
CA ILE A 65 9.60 17.66 2.10
C ILE A 65 8.21 17.24 2.55
N LYS A 66 8.13 16.54 3.69
CA LYS A 66 6.85 16.27 4.36
C LYS A 66 6.21 17.59 4.76
N TYR A 67 5.11 17.94 4.10
CA TYR A 67 4.34 19.15 4.37
C TYR A 67 3.49 19.01 5.62
N GLY A 68 2.85 17.85 5.79
CA GLY A 68 2.01 17.57 6.94
C GLY A 68 1.15 16.33 6.72
N GLU A 69 0.23 16.13 7.65
CA GLU A 69 -0.74 15.04 7.62
C GLU A 69 -2.15 15.61 7.66
N TRP A 70 -3.10 14.92 7.03
CA TRP A 70 -4.51 15.28 7.08
C TRP A 70 -5.37 14.05 7.30
N SER A 71 -6.38 14.19 8.14
CA SER A 71 -7.51 13.26 8.22
C SER A 71 -8.79 14.05 8.45
N ARG A 72 -9.94 13.46 8.10
CA ARG A 72 -11.24 14.07 8.36
C ARG A 72 -11.49 14.29 9.87
N GLU A 73 -11.01 13.38 10.70
CA GLU A 73 -11.22 13.42 12.16
C GLU A 73 -10.34 14.45 12.87
N ARG A 74 -9.06 14.54 12.49
CA ARG A 74 -8.08 15.40 13.20
C ARG A 74 -7.79 16.72 12.49
N GLY A 75 -8.30 16.90 11.28
CA GLY A 75 -7.94 18.03 10.42
C GLY A 75 -6.50 17.94 9.94
N PHE A 76 -5.96 19.07 9.48
CA PHE A 76 -4.59 19.18 9.01
C PHE A 76 -3.61 19.42 10.16
N GLN A 77 -2.49 18.69 10.16
CA GLN A 77 -1.38 18.81 11.10
C GLN A 77 -0.10 19.11 10.31
N ARG A 78 0.40 20.34 10.45
CA ARG A 78 1.62 20.80 9.78
C ARG A 78 2.84 20.06 10.34
N ALA A 79 3.71 19.57 9.45
CA ALA A 79 5.00 19.02 9.88
C ALA A 79 5.94 20.15 10.38
N PRO A 80 6.88 19.86 11.30
CA PRO A 80 7.85 20.85 11.75
C PRO A 80 8.69 21.39 10.58
N VAL A 81 8.65 22.71 10.36
CA VAL A 81 9.44 23.36 9.32
C VAL A 81 10.92 23.33 9.71
N ARG A 82 11.75 22.63 8.93
CA ARG A 82 13.21 22.56 9.16
C ARG A 82 14.00 23.63 8.41
N LEU A 83 13.41 24.29 7.40
CA LEU A 83 14.10 25.22 6.51
C LEU A 83 13.22 26.46 6.20
N PRO A 84 13.39 27.59 6.91
CA PRO A 84 12.56 28.78 6.72
C PRO A 84 12.72 29.45 5.34
N THR A 85 13.86 29.24 4.68
CA THR A 85 14.26 29.94 3.45
C THR A 85 13.28 29.75 2.29
N PHE A 86 12.62 28.59 2.22
CA PHE A 86 11.70 28.23 1.12
C PHE A 86 10.25 28.11 1.58
N GLU A 87 9.92 28.64 2.76
CA GLU A 87 8.61 28.43 3.39
C GLU A 87 7.45 28.92 2.52
N LYS A 88 7.64 30.02 1.77
CA LYS A 88 6.59 30.56 0.90
C LYS A 88 6.22 29.61 -0.24
N THR A 89 7.21 29.07 -0.95
CA THR A 89 6.99 28.14 -2.07
C THR A 89 6.41 26.82 -1.56
N ILE A 90 6.99 26.27 -0.49
CA ILE A 90 6.53 25.04 0.14
C ILE A 90 5.08 25.20 0.65
N SER A 91 4.75 26.33 1.29
CA SER A 91 3.40 26.62 1.78
C SER A 91 2.41 26.75 0.64
N ALA A 92 2.75 27.47 -0.43
CA ALA A 92 1.85 27.62 -1.58
C ALA A 92 1.51 26.27 -2.24
N ILE A 93 2.50 25.39 -2.42
CA ILE A 93 2.29 24.05 -2.98
C ILE A 93 1.49 23.18 -2.01
N GLY A 94 1.88 23.16 -0.73
CA GLY A 94 1.24 22.33 0.27
C GLY A 94 -0.20 22.74 0.60
N GLU A 95 -0.52 24.03 0.63
CA GLU A 95 -1.89 24.53 0.78
C GLU A 95 -2.77 24.14 -0.41
N ARG A 96 -2.23 24.25 -1.63
CA ARG A 96 -2.91 23.78 -2.84
C ARG A 96 -3.16 22.27 -2.78
N LEU A 97 -2.14 21.49 -2.39
CA LEU A 97 -2.26 20.04 -2.27
C LEU A 97 -3.29 19.65 -1.21
N LEU A 98 -3.30 20.32 -0.05
CA LEU A 98 -4.30 20.13 1.01
C LEU A 98 -5.72 20.37 0.50
N LYS A 99 -5.94 21.44 -0.26
CA LYS A 99 -7.24 21.71 -0.90
C LYS A 99 -7.64 20.56 -1.84
N CYS A 100 -6.73 20.07 -2.68
CA CYS A 100 -6.99 18.94 -3.56
C CYS A 100 -7.33 17.65 -2.78
N VAL A 101 -6.66 17.39 -1.66
CA VAL A 101 -6.98 16.25 -0.77
C VAL A 101 -8.39 16.38 -0.22
N GLN A 102 -8.74 17.54 0.33
CA GLN A 102 -10.08 17.79 0.89
C GLN A 102 -11.20 17.65 -0.15
N GLU A 103 -10.95 18.03 -1.40
CA GLU A 103 -11.92 17.94 -2.50
C GLU A 103 -12.08 16.52 -3.07
N ARG A 104 -11.04 15.68 -2.99
CA ARG A 104 -10.97 14.41 -3.74
C ARG A 104 -10.85 13.16 -2.89
N ALA A 105 -10.61 13.28 -1.57
CA ALA A 105 -10.52 12.13 -0.68
C ALA A 105 -11.76 11.23 -0.71
N ASP A 106 -12.95 11.81 -0.94
CA ASP A 106 -14.21 11.06 -1.03
C ASP A 106 -14.41 10.34 -2.38
N SER A 107 -13.50 10.53 -3.34
CA SER A 107 -13.52 9.84 -4.65
C SER A 107 -12.70 8.54 -4.64
N LEU A 108 -12.27 8.07 -3.46
CA LEU A 108 -11.63 6.78 -3.31
C LEU A 108 -12.60 5.61 -3.62
N PRO A 109 -12.07 4.45 -4.08
CA PRO A 109 -10.68 4.24 -4.48
C PRO A 109 -10.37 4.82 -5.87
N PHE A 110 -9.15 5.33 -6.03
CA PHE A 110 -8.64 5.80 -7.32
C PHE A 110 -8.26 4.67 -8.28
N PRO A 111 -8.36 4.89 -9.61
CA PRO A 111 -8.00 3.89 -10.60
C PRO A 111 -6.51 3.51 -10.53
N ALA A 112 -6.22 2.22 -10.75
CA ALA A 112 -4.85 1.72 -10.82
C ALA A 112 -4.10 2.36 -12.01
N ALA A 113 -2.83 2.69 -11.81
CA ALA A 113 -1.96 3.25 -12.85
C ALA A 113 -0.68 2.42 -13.08
N ASP A 114 -0.33 1.52 -12.17
CA ASP A 114 0.92 0.77 -12.13
C ASP A 114 0.90 -0.48 -13.03
N PHE A 115 0.62 -0.30 -14.32
CA PHE A 115 0.45 -1.39 -15.28
C PHE A 115 1.76 -2.01 -15.81
N HIS A 116 2.91 -1.41 -15.51
CA HIS A 116 4.22 -1.95 -15.88
C HIS A 116 4.74 -2.83 -14.76
N GLU A 117 4.77 -4.13 -14.99
CA GLU A 117 5.03 -5.13 -13.95
C GLU A 117 6.31 -5.88 -14.21
N LEU A 118 7.15 -5.97 -13.18
CA LEU A 118 8.33 -6.82 -13.17
C LEU A 118 7.98 -8.14 -12.52
N TRP A 119 8.03 -9.21 -13.31
CA TRP A 119 7.79 -10.56 -12.83
C TRP A 119 9.10 -11.33 -12.72
N LEU A 120 9.24 -12.06 -11.61
CA LEU A 120 10.11 -13.21 -11.48
C LEU A 120 9.64 -14.28 -12.45
N MET A 121 10.56 -14.86 -13.22
CA MET A 121 10.23 -15.88 -14.22
C MET A 121 10.51 -17.28 -13.67
N HIS A 122 9.67 -18.25 -14.03
CA HIS A 122 9.96 -19.66 -13.79
C HIS A 122 11.21 -20.07 -14.60
N GLY A 123 12.17 -20.75 -13.96
CA GLY A 123 13.46 -21.12 -14.55
C GLY A 123 13.34 -21.92 -15.84
N ASP A 124 12.51 -22.96 -15.84
CA ASP A 124 12.36 -23.86 -17.00
C ASP A 124 11.21 -23.52 -17.95
N ARG A 125 10.12 -22.91 -17.47
CA ARG A 125 8.87 -22.75 -18.24
C ARG A 125 8.76 -21.39 -18.94
N ASP A 126 9.62 -20.44 -18.61
CA ASP A 126 9.58 -19.06 -19.12
C ASP A 126 8.23 -18.35 -18.90
N LEU A 127 7.54 -18.71 -17.82
CA LEU A 127 6.26 -18.12 -17.42
C LEU A 127 6.43 -17.18 -16.22
N PRO A 128 5.62 -16.12 -16.10
CA PRO A 128 5.60 -15.26 -14.91
C PRO A 128 5.25 -16.10 -13.67
N LEU A 129 6.13 -16.09 -12.67
CA LEU A 129 6.02 -16.85 -11.43
C LEU A 129 5.54 -15.97 -10.27
N ALA A 130 6.20 -14.83 -10.05
CA ALA A 130 5.87 -13.93 -8.94
C ALA A 130 6.06 -12.46 -9.32
N LEU A 131 5.14 -11.60 -8.93
CA LEU A 131 5.23 -10.15 -9.13
C LEU A 131 6.18 -9.53 -8.11
N LEU A 132 7.23 -8.86 -8.59
CA LEU A 132 8.27 -8.25 -7.76
C LEU A 132 8.10 -6.74 -7.60
N ALA A 133 7.68 -6.05 -8.67
CA ALA A 133 7.50 -4.60 -8.68
C ALA A 133 6.47 -4.18 -9.73
N SER A 134 5.88 -3.01 -9.56
CA SER A 134 4.99 -2.38 -10.51
C SER A 134 5.24 -0.86 -10.55
N HIS A 135 5.10 -0.25 -11.72
CA HIS A 135 5.38 1.17 -11.91
C HIS A 135 4.30 1.86 -12.78
N CYS A 136 3.94 3.07 -12.39
CA CYS A 136 3.02 3.93 -13.14
C CYS A 136 3.63 4.41 -14.47
N ASP A 137 4.94 4.70 -14.47
CA ASP A 137 5.66 5.12 -15.67
C ASP A 137 6.59 4.02 -16.18
N HIS A 138 6.58 3.83 -17.50
CA HIS A 138 7.45 2.90 -18.20
C HIS A 138 8.93 3.31 -18.21
N GLN A 139 9.25 4.59 -17.99
CA GLN A 139 10.65 5.04 -17.97
C GLN A 139 11.30 4.81 -16.59
N ALA A 140 10.50 4.80 -15.53
CA ALA A 140 10.93 4.59 -14.15
C ALA A 140 11.05 3.11 -13.77
N ARG A 141 11.33 2.20 -14.73
CA ARG A 141 11.40 0.74 -14.52
C ARG A 141 12.66 0.33 -13.75
N GLU A 142 12.72 0.67 -12.47
CA GLU A 142 13.78 0.22 -11.58
C GLU A 142 13.46 -1.17 -11.04
N ALA A 143 14.43 -2.09 -11.14
CA ALA A 143 14.31 -3.40 -10.53
C ALA A 143 14.68 -3.31 -9.05
N PRO A 144 13.96 -4.02 -8.15
CA PRO A 144 14.32 -4.05 -6.75
C PRO A 144 15.72 -4.68 -6.58
N PRO A 145 16.47 -4.28 -5.54
CA PRO A 145 17.83 -4.80 -5.32
C PRO A 145 17.85 -6.31 -5.05
N LEU A 146 16.73 -6.87 -4.58
CA LEU A 146 16.55 -8.30 -4.36
C LEU A 146 15.48 -8.83 -5.32
N LEU A 147 15.91 -9.66 -6.28
CA LEU A 147 15.03 -10.33 -7.24
C LEU A 147 14.46 -11.63 -6.65
N ARG A 148 13.75 -11.51 -5.52
CA ARG A 148 13.20 -12.65 -4.78
C ARG A 148 11.83 -12.29 -4.27
N TRP A 149 10.86 -13.18 -4.46
CA TRP A 149 9.55 -13.05 -3.82
C TRP A 149 9.61 -13.51 -2.36
N THR A 150 8.89 -12.81 -1.48
CA THR A 150 8.69 -13.20 -0.08
C THR A 150 7.23 -13.03 0.32
N PRO A 151 6.64 -13.96 1.09
CA PRO A 151 5.31 -13.78 1.69
C PRO A 151 5.30 -12.73 2.81
N GLY A 152 6.48 -12.25 3.23
CA GLY A 152 6.66 -11.22 4.25
C GLY A 152 6.76 -11.77 5.66
N GLU A 153 7.59 -11.12 6.50
CA GLU A 153 7.89 -11.56 7.86
C GLU A 153 6.66 -11.76 8.75
N ALA A 154 5.70 -10.83 8.68
CA ALA A 154 4.47 -10.93 9.47
C ALA A 154 3.62 -12.15 9.08
N ALA A 155 3.57 -12.49 7.79
CA ALA A 155 2.87 -13.66 7.31
C ALA A 155 3.58 -14.94 7.77
N MET A 156 4.91 -15.01 7.59
CA MET A 156 5.73 -16.16 7.99
C MET A 156 5.78 -16.38 9.50
N ALA A 157 5.58 -15.33 10.30
CA ALA A 157 5.41 -15.43 11.74
C ALA A 157 4.02 -15.93 12.14
N HIS A 158 3.00 -15.68 11.30
CA HIS A 158 1.65 -16.16 11.50
C HIS A 158 1.51 -17.64 11.16
N ASP A 159 2.14 -18.08 10.06
CA ASP A 159 2.06 -19.46 9.58
C ASP A 159 3.42 -19.93 9.01
N LEU A 160 3.95 -21.00 9.60
CA LEU A 160 5.23 -21.60 9.21
C LEU A 160 5.17 -22.23 7.81
N LEU A 161 3.99 -22.64 7.32
CA LEU A 161 3.81 -23.19 5.98
C LEU A 161 4.23 -22.20 4.88
N LEU A 162 4.19 -20.90 5.18
CA LEU A 162 4.63 -19.86 4.24
C LEU A 162 6.15 -19.86 4.02
N ARG A 163 6.93 -20.51 4.89
CA ARG A 163 8.37 -20.74 4.66
C ARG A 163 8.59 -21.75 3.55
N ASP A 164 7.83 -22.83 3.55
CA ASP A 164 7.93 -23.86 2.52
C ASP A 164 7.53 -23.28 1.15
N LEU A 165 6.47 -22.46 1.12
CA LEU A 165 6.07 -21.73 -0.08
C LEU A 165 7.16 -20.76 -0.56
N HIS A 166 7.79 -20.03 0.35
CA HIS A 166 8.90 -19.14 0.04
C HIS A 166 10.07 -19.87 -0.65
N ASP A 167 10.49 -21.00 -0.06
CA ASP A 167 11.60 -21.81 -0.56
C ASP A 167 11.26 -22.45 -1.90
N GLN A 168 10.01 -22.88 -2.09
CA GLN A 168 9.55 -23.44 -3.35
C GLN A 168 9.54 -22.39 -4.48
N VAL A 169 9.03 -21.18 -4.24
CA VAL A 169 9.06 -20.10 -5.24
C VAL A 169 10.52 -19.76 -5.62
N ALA A 170 11.44 -19.75 -4.64
CA ALA A 170 12.86 -19.55 -4.91
C ALA A 170 13.46 -20.68 -5.75
N SER A 171 13.09 -21.94 -5.50
CA SER A 171 13.50 -23.10 -6.29
C SER A 171 12.98 -23.03 -7.74
N LEU A 172 11.70 -22.71 -7.92
CA LEU A 172 11.05 -22.60 -9.24
C LEU A 172 11.61 -21.45 -10.09
N ALA A 173 12.10 -20.39 -9.46
CA ALA A 173 12.76 -19.28 -10.16
C ALA A 173 14.10 -19.68 -10.79
N GLY A 174 14.71 -20.76 -10.31
CA GLY A 174 15.97 -21.30 -10.83
C GLY A 174 17.20 -20.44 -10.51
N ASN A 175 18.35 -20.89 -11.02
CA ASN A 175 19.63 -20.19 -10.92
C ASN A 175 20.37 -20.27 -12.27
N PRO A 176 20.64 -19.16 -12.97
CA PRO A 176 20.42 -17.77 -12.53
C PRO A 176 18.94 -17.38 -12.53
N VAL A 177 18.58 -16.49 -11.60
CA VAL A 177 17.24 -15.90 -11.52
C VAL A 177 17.00 -15.03 -12.75
N ARG A 178 15.81 -15.15 -13.35
CA ARG A 178 15.38 -14.38 -14.51
C ARG A 178 14.16 -13.52 -14.16
N THR A 179 14.10 -12.33 -14.73
CA THR A 179 12.95 -11.43 -14.60
C THR A 179 12.56 -10.85 -15.96
N ALA A 180 11.30 -10.44 -16.11
CA ALA A 180 10.81 -9.77 -17.30
C ALA A 180 9.77 -8.70 -16.97
N TRP A 181 9.79 -7.62 -17.77
CA TRP A 181 8.81 -6.55 -17.69
C TRP A 181 7.62 -6.82 -18.63
N PHE A 182 6.41 -6.64 -18.12
CA PHE A 182 5.17 -6.78 -18.86
C PHE A 182 4.31 -5.53 -18.72
N ASP A 183 3.52 -5.22 -19.76
CA ASP A 183 2.39 -4.29 -19.65
C ASP A 183 1.12 -5.13 -19.41
N ARG A 184 0.54 -5.08 -18.21
CA ARG A 184 -0.66 -5.86 -17.85
C ARG A 184 -1.82 -5.66 -18.83
N ARG A 185 -1.93 -4.49 -19.46
CA ARG A 185 -3.01 -4.20 -20.41
C ARG A 185 -2.88 -4.99 -21.72
N ARG A 186 -1.68 -5.51 -22.01
CA ARG A 186 -1.35 -6.25 -23.23
C ARG A 186 -1.15 -7.74 -22.99
N HIS A 187 -0.96 -8.16 -21.74
CA HIS A 187 -0.64 -9.53 -21.38
C HIS A 187 -1.60 -10.05 -20.31
N PRO A 188 -2.20 -11.24 -20.49
CA PRO A 188 -3.01 -11.87 -19.45
C PRO A 188 -2.08 -12.39 -18.34
N LEU A 189 -1.91 -11.57 -17.30
CA LEU A 189 -1.11 -11.88 -16.12
C LEU A 189 -2.02 -12.35 -14.98
N PRO A 190 -1.52 -13.18 -14.04
CA PRO A 190 -2.29 -13.59 -12.86
C PRO A 190 -2.88 -12.39 -12.10
N GLU A 191 -4.06 -12.58 -11.46
CA GLU A 191 -4.75 -11.54 -10.69
C GLU A 191 -3.98 -11.14 -9.41
N GLY A 192 -3.19 -12.05 -8.83
CA GLY A 192 -2.40 -11.84 -7.60
C GLY A 192 -0.92 -11.55 -7.84
N ASP A 193 -0.13 -11.60 -6.76
CA ASP A 193 1.32 -11.46 -6.80
C ASP A 193 2.07 -12.79 -7.05
N LEU A 194 1.35 -13.91 -7.12
CA LEU A 194 1.87 -15.22 -7.48
C LEU A 194 1.05 -15.86 -8.58
N ASN A 195 1.73 -16.61 -9.44
CA ASN A 195 1.11 -17.55 -10.36
C ASN A 195 0.95 -18.91 -9.66
N THR A 196 -0.19 -19.12 -9.01
CA THR A 196 -0.42 -20.33 -8.20
C THR A 196 -0.47 -21.61 -9.04
N ASP A 197 -0.76 -21.52 -10.34
CA ASP A 197 -0.85 -22.68 -11.24
C ASP A 197 0.52 -23.31 -11.52
N LEU A 198 1.61 -22.56 -11.27
CA LEU A 198 2.98 -23.04 -11.41
C LEU A 198 3.55 -23.62 -10.12
N ILE A 199 2.84 -23.45 -9.00
CA ILE A 199 3.34 -23.78 -7.67
C ILE A 199 2.78 -25.14 -7.28
N GLU A 200 3.67 -26.14 -7.17
CA GLU A 200 3.32 -27.51 -6.73
C GLU A 200 3.20 -27.61 -5.19
N ALA A 201 2.94 -26.50 -4.50
CA ALA A 201 2.84 -26.48 -3.05
C ALA A 201 1.68 -27.37 -2.57
N ALA A 202 1.78 -27.87 -1.34
CA ALA A 202 0.60 -28.42 -0.68
C ALA A 202 -0.50 -27.35 -0.64
N ASP A 203 -1.74 -27.75 -0.94
CA ASP A 203 -2.91 -26.87 -0.96
C ASP A 203 -3.00 -25.98 0.30
N ASP A 204 -2.54 -26.49 1.44
CA ASP A 204 -2.51 -25.78 2.73
C ASP A 204 -1.66 -24.50 2.72
N SER A 205 -0.48 -24.49 2.09
CA SER A 205 0.40 -23.31 2.09
C SER A 205 -0.17 -22.18 1.23
N LEU A 206 -0.75 -22.54 0.08
CA LEU A 206 -1.45 -21.58 -0.79
C LEU A 206 -2.74 -21.08 -0.12
N CYS A 207 -3.47 -21.94 0.59
CA CYS A 207 -4.63 -21.54 1.39
C CYS A 207 -4.24 -20.57 2.51
N ALA A 208 -3.14 -20.82 3.22
CA ALA A 208 -2.61 -19.94 4.25
C ALA A 208 -2.27 -18.56 3.68
N LEU A 209 -1.59 -18.52 2.53
CA LEU A 209 -1.25 -17.25 1.87
C LEU A 209 -2.50 -16.49 1.44
N ARG A 210 -3.43 -17.15 0.74
CA ARG A 210 -4.70 -16.55 0.29
C ARG A 210 -5.51 -16.01 1.46
N SER A 211 -5.60 -16.76 2.55
CA SER A 211 -6.25 -16.32 3.78
C SER A 211 -5.60 -15.05 4.31
N TRP A 212 -4.28 -15.04 4.48
CA TRP A 212 -3.54 -13.91 5.02
C TRP A 212 -3.63 -12.65 4.14
N GLN A 213 -3.47 -12.80 2.83
CA GLN A 213 -3.50 -11.69 1.87
C GLN A 213 -4.90 -11.19 1.55
N SER A 214 -5.95 -11.99 1.83
CA SER A 214 -7.32 -11.70 1.37
C SER A 214 -7.81 -10.28 1.62
N PRO A 215 -7.57 -9.60 2.77
CA PRO A 215 -8.01 -8.22 2.93
C PRO A 215 -7.33 -7.25 1.96
N ALA A 216 -6.06 -7.47 1.62
CA ALA A 216 -5.35 -6.66 0.64
C ALA A 216 -5.77 -7.00 -0.79
N THR A 217 -5.98 -8.28 -1.11
CA THR A 217 -6.40 -8.77 -2.43
C THR A 217 -7.71 -8.13 -2.90
N LEU A 218 -8.62 -7.80 -1.97
CA LEU A 218 -9.86 -7.08 -2.27
C LEU A 218 -9.68 -5.66 -2.82
N LEU A 219 -8.47 -5.09 -2.78
CA LEU A 219 -8.16 -3.80 -3.41
C LEU A 219 -7.98 -3.91 -4.93
N LEU A 220 -7.84 -5.14 -5.44
CA LEU A 220 -7.65 -5.40 -6.86
C LEU A 220 -9.01 -5.51 -7.59
N PRO A 221 -9.05 -5.21 -8.90
CA PRO A 221 -10.21 -5.47 -9.74
C PRO A 221 -10.30 -6.97 -10.06
N LEU A 222 -10.82 -7.74 -9.11
CA LEU A 222 -10.99 -9.19 -9.21
C LEU A 222 -12.24 -9.56 -10.00
N GLU A 223 -12.19 -10.70 -10.69
CA GLU A 223 -13.41 -11.34 -11.20
C GLU A 223 -14.42 -11.65 -10.08
N ARG A 224 -15.70 -11.66 -10.43
CA ARG A 224 -16.81 -11.75 -9.46
C ARG A 224 -16.70 -12.98 -8.55
N GLU A 225 -16.33 -14.13 -9.10
CA GLU A 225 -16.18 -15.38 -8.35
C GLU A 225 -15.01 -15.30 -7.37
N THR A 226 -13.83 -14.88 -7.85
CA THR A 226 -12.63 -14.64 -7.02
C THR A 226 -12.92 -13.66 -5.90
N ARG A 227 -13.65 -12.57 -6.18
CA ARG A 227 -14.03 -11.57 -5.18
C ARG A 227 -14.91 -12.17 -4.08
N LEU A 228 -15.93 -12.95 -4.42
CA LEU A 228 -16.81 -13.59 -3.43
C LEU A 228 -16.03 -14.54 -2.51
N GLU A 229 -15.11 -15.32 -3.06
CA GLU A 229 -14.24 -16.18 -2.24
C GLU A 229 -13.32 -15.34 -1.34
N THR A 230 -12.68 -14.32 -1.91
CA THR A 230 -11.74 -13.46 -1.19
C THR A 230 -12.43 -12.69 -0.06
N GLU A 231 -13.67 -12.21 -0.24
CA GLU A 231 -14.46 -11.57 0.82
C GLU A 231 -14.75 -12.52 1.99
N ARG A 232 -15.00 -13.80 1.70
CA ARG A 232 -15.20 -14.83 2.74
C ARG A 232 -13.96 -15.05 3.59
N LEU A 233 -12.79 -15.05 2.96
CA LEU A 233 -11.52 -15.17 3.64
C LEU A 233 -11.19 -13.89 4.42
N ALA A 234 -11.38 -12.71 3.80
CA ALA A 234 -11.05 -11.42 4.39
C ALA A 234 -11.87 -11.12 5.65
N ALA A 235 -13.12 -11.56 5.71
CA ALA A 235 -13.97 -11.39 6.88
C ALA A 235 -13.42 -12.03 8.16
N ARG A 236 -12.54 -13.05 8.04
CA ARG A 236 -11.84 -13.67 9.19
C ARG A 236 -10.77 -12.74 9.78
N HIS A 237 -10.38 -11.72 9.04
CA HIS A 237 -9.39 -10.71 9.42
C HIS A 237 -10.06 -9.36 9.69
N ALA A 238 -11.08 -9.39 10.56
CA ALA A 238 -11.97 -8.27 10.85
C ALA A 238 -11.28 -6.91 11.01
N LEU A 239 -10.21 -6.82 11.81
CA LEU A 239 -9.47 -5.56 12.03
C LEU A 239 -8.83 -5.05 10.73
N ARG A 240 -8.14 -5.93 9.99
CA ARG A 240 -7.47 -5.57 8.73
C ARG A 240 -8.46 -5.21 7.63
N LEU A 241 -9.61 -5.89 7.60
CA LEU A 241 -10.70 -5.58 6.69
C LEU A 241 -11.22 -4.16 6.93
N VAL A 242 -11.46 -3.76 8.19
CA VAL A 242 -11.96 -2.41 8.52
C VAL A 242 -10.98 -1.31 8.11
N GLU A 243 -9.69 -1.56 8.28
CA GLU A 243 -8.61 -0.64 7.86
C GLU A 243 -8.69 -0.36 6.35
N LEU A 244 -8.87 -1.40 5.54
CA LEU A 244 -8.81 -1.31 4.08
C LEU A 244 -10.17 -1.09 3.40
N LEU A 245 -11.28 -1.26 4.11
CA LEU A 245 -12.64 -1.15 3.57
C LEU A 245 -12.91 0.15 2.79
N PRO A 246 -12.43 1.34 3.21
CA PRO A 246 -12.63 2.58 2.43
C PRO A 246 -12.03 2.54 1.03
N LEU A 247 -11.10 1.61 0.77
CA LEU A 247 -10.37 1.46 -0.47
C LEU A 247 -10.88 0.29 -1.32
N TYR A 248 -11.87 -0.48 -0.85
CA TYR A 248 -12.44 -1.56 -1.65
C TYR A 248 -13.27 -0.96 -2.80
N PRO A 249 -13.02 -1.35 -4.07
CA PRO A 249 -13.77 -0.82 -5.21
C PRO A 249 -15.22 -1.26 -5.22
N GLU A 250 -15.53 -2.41 -4.61
CA GLU A 250 -16.88 -2.92 -4.43
C GLU A 250 -16.95 -3.89 -3.24
N VAL A 251 -18.16 -4.17 -2.77
CA VAL A 251 -18.44 -5.19 -1.73
C VAL A 251 -19.69 -5.97 -2.14
N LEU A 252 -19.53 -7.27 -2.38
CA LEU A 252 -20.60 -8.16 -2.85
C LEU A 252 -21.33 -8.85 -1.69
N GLN A 253 -20.64 -9.20 -0.60
CA GLN A 253 -21.21 -9.85 0.59
C GLN A 253 -21.35 -8.87 1.77
N GLN A 254 -22.33 -7.97 1.65
CA GLN A 254 -22.60 -6.91 2.64
C GLN A 254 -22.82 -7.43 4.07
N GLU A 255 -23.58 -8.52 4.22
CA GLU A 255 -23.87 -9.10 5.54
C GLU A 255 -22.58 -9.59 6.24
N LEU A 256 -21.69 -10.22 5.48
CA LEU A 256 -20.44 -10.75 5.99
C LEU A 256 -19.48 -9.63 6.40
N VAL A 257 -19.35 -8.60 5.56
CA VAL A 257 -18.55 -7.41 5.88
C VAL A 257 -19.10 -6.70 7.12
N THR A 258 -20.43 -6.58 7.23
CA THR A 258 -21.08 -5.98 8.41
C THR A 258 -20.77 -6.77 9.68
N ALA A 259 -20.82 -8.11 9.64
CA ALA A 259 -20.46 -8.95 10.77
C ALA A 259 -18.99 -8.74 11.19
N ALA A 260 -18.07 -8.67 10.22
CA ALA A 260 -16.65 -8.39 10.47
C ALA A 260 -16.44 -6.98 11.09
N LEU A 261 -17.20 -5.96 10.66
CA LEU A 261 -17.16 -4.63 11.26
C LEU A 261 -17.60 -4.64 12.73
N VAL A 262 -18.67 -5.36 13.05
CA VAL A 262 -19.15 -5.52 14.44
C VAL A 262 -18.10 -6.23 15.28
N GLU A 263 -17.53 -7.32 14.77
CA GLU A 263 -16.48 -8.07 15.45
C GLU A 263 -15.24 -7.19 15.72
N ALA A 264 -14.78 -6.43 14.73
CA ALA A 264 -13.66 -5.50 14.89
C ALA A 264 -13.95 -4.44 15.96
N ARG A 265 -15.16 -3.86 15.97
CA ARG A 265 -15.58 -2.90 16.98
C ARG A 265 -15.56 -3.52 18.39
N MET A 266 -16.03 -4.77 18.53
CA MET A 266 -16.00 -5.49 19.80
C MET A 266 -14.57 -5.74 20.28
N ARG A 267 -13.67 -6.16 19.37
CA ARG A 267 -12.25 -6.39 19.69
C ARG A 267 -11.53 -5.10 20.11
N GLN A 268 -11.72 -4.00 19.39
CA GLN A 268 -11.17 -2.69 19.75
C GLN A 268 -11.66 -2.24 21.14
N SER A 269 -12.96 -2.38 21.40
CA SER A 269 -13.55 -2.03 22.70
C SER A 269 -13.03 -2.91 23.85
N ALA A 270 -12.61 -4.14 23.57
CA ALA A 270 -12.01 -5.02 24.57
C ALA A 270 -10.55 -4.67 24.86
N ILE A 271 -9.81 -4.15 23.88
CA ILE A 271 -8.45 -3.63 24.04
C ILE A 271 -8.46 -2.32 24.83
N ASP A 272 -9.44 -1.45 24.58
CA ASP A 272 -9.59 -0.16 25.27
C ASP A 272 -10.13 -0.28 26.71
N ARG A 273 -10.49 -1.48 27.19
CA ARG A 273 -10.83 -1.67 28.60
C ARG A 273 -9.55 -1.69 29.42
N PRO A 274 -9.38 -0.79 30.41
CA PRO A 274 -8.25 -0.87 31.32
C PRO A 274 -8.27 -2.23 32.03
N SER A 275 -7.09 -2.85 32.13
CA SER A 275 -6.94 -4.08 32.91
C SER A 275 -7.28 -3.77 34.38
N PRO A 276 -8.08 -4.59 35.08
CA PRO A 276 -8.37 -4.39 36.50
C PRO A 276 -7.10 -4.43 37.38
N ALA A 277 -5.96 -4.84 36.84
CA ALA A 277 -4.67 -4.77 37.52
C ALA A 277 -4.08 -3.34 37.61
N GLU A 278 -4.57 -2.38 36.83
CA GLU A 278 -4.09 -0.97 36.87
C GLU A 278 -4.97 -0.06 37.73
N GLU A 279 -6.16 -0.51 38.16
CA GLU A 279 -7.03 0.22 39.09
C GLU A 279 -6.63 0.08 40.57
N THR A 280 -5.55 -0.67 40.88
CA THR A 280 -5.12 -0.91 42.27
C THR A 280 -3.77 -0.30 42.62
N LEU A 281 -3.45 0.92 42.15
CA LEU A 281 -2.38 1.74 42.74
C LEU A 281 -2.82 3.21 42.78
N SER A 282 -3.78 3.51 43.66
CA SER A 282 -4.00 4.88 44.15
C SER A 282 -2.77 5.29 44.99
N PRO A 283 -2.09 6.43 44.71
CA PRO A 283 -0.85 6.82 45.39
C PRO A 283 -1.04 7.42 46.80
N PHE A 284 -2.20 7.29 47.43
CA PHE A 284 -2.46 7.90 48.74
C PHE A 284 -2.24 6.91 49.88
N TYR A 285 -0.98 6.67 50.24
CA TYR A 285 -0.60 6.27 51.60
C TYR A 285 0.89 6.59 51.85
N LEU A 286 1.17 7.78 52.39
CA LEU A 286 2.33 8.07 53.26
C LEU A 286 2.10 9.39 54.03
N GLU A 287 1.35 9.31 55.13
CA GLU A 287 1.50 10.08 56.39
C GLU A 287 0.90 9.12 57.45
N GLU A 288 1.59 8.63 58.48
CA GLU A 288 2.58 9.21 59.40
C GLU A 288 3.79 8.29 59.67
#